data_AF-A0A388QPY8-F1
#
_entry.id   AF-A0A388QPY8-F1
#
_cell.length_a   1.000
_cell.length_b   1.000
_cell.length_c   1.000
_cell.angle_alpha   90.00
_cell.angle_beta   90.00
_cell.angle_gamma   90.00
#
_symmetry.space_group_name_H-M   'P 1'
#
loop_
_entity.id
_entity.type
_entity.pdbx_description
1 polymer ?
#
loop_
_entity_poly.entity_id
_entity_poly.type
_entity_poly.pdbx_seq_one_letter_code
_entity_poly.pdbx_strand_id
1 'polypeptide(L)'
;MLCLAAGGLWDYGFPINKNLWSSSFVLFAGGWSFLLLATFYALIDILGWRSFGFFFAVIGMNSVLIYMAGKFISFAFTANALLGGVAKALPAGQELTLSVGFVAVEWLFLWFLQKHKVFLKV
;
A
#
# COMPACT_ATOMS: atom_id res chain seq x y z
N MET A 1 -11.34 -18.19 7.10
CA MET A 1 -12.13 -18.80 6.00
C MET A 1 -13.62 -18.89 6.34
N LEU A 2 -14.00 -19.34 7.53
CA LEU A 2 -15.42 -19.38 7.97
C LEU A 2 -16.15 -18.04 7.82
N CYS A 3 -15.52 -16.90 8.13
CA CYS A 3 -16.13 -15.57 7.98
C CYS A 3 -16.41 -15.19 6.51
N LEU A 4 -15.59 -15.65 5.55
CA LEU A 4 -15.81 -15.41 4.12
C LEU A 4 -17.02 -16.20 3.61
N ALA A 5 -17.09 -17.48 3.98
CA ALA A 5 -18.21 -18.34 3.63
C ALA A 5 -19.51 -17.83 4.27
N ALA A 6 -19.48 -17.47 5.56
CA ALA A 6 -20.62 -16.91 6.26
C ALA A 6 -21.06 -15.56 5.67
N GLY A 7 -20.14 -14.66 5.34
CA GLY A 7 -20.46 -13.38 4.70
C GLY A 7 -21.08 -13.54 3.31
N GLY A 8 -20.58 -14.49 2.51
CA GLY A 8 -21.14 -14.81 1.18
C GLY A 8 -22.50 -15.52 1.25
N LEU A 9 -22.73 -16.36 2.26
CA LEU A 9 -24.05 -16.96 2.49
C LEU A 9 -25.06 -15.93 3.01
N TRP A 10 -24.61 -14.98 3.83
CA TRP A 10 -25.45 -13.90 4.37
C TRP A 10 -25.82 -12.86 3.30
N ASP A 11 -25.04 -12.76 2.21
CA ASP A 11 -25.33 -11.92 1.04
C ASP A 11 -26.72 -12.21 0.42
N TYR A 12 -27.17 -13.48 0.44
CA TYR A 12 -28.47 -13.87 -0.11
C TYR A 12 -29.67 -13.26 0.62
N GLY A 13 -29.55 -13.01 1.93
CA GLY A 13 -30.61 -12.40 2.76
C GLY A 13 -30.38 -10.92 3.04
N PHE A 14 -29.12 -10.48 3.05
CA PHE A 14 -28.73 -9.09 3.25
C PHE A 14 -27.53 -8.77 2.35
N PRO A 15 -27.73 -8.08 1.23
CA PRO A 15 -26.69 -7.92 0.23
C PRO A 15 -25.49 -7.15 0.77
N ILE A 16 -24.31 -7.54 0.31
CA ILE A 16 -23.03 -6.92 0.62
C ILE A 16 -23.04 -5.51 0.02
N ASN A 17 -23.36 -4.54 0.87
CA ASN A 17 -23.33 -3.13 0.53
C ASN A 17 -22.23 -2.42 1.30
N LYS A 18 -21.23 -1.92 0.57
CA LYS A 18 -20.09 -1.16 1.10
C LYS A 18 -20.50 0.21 1.63
N ASN A 19 -21.47 0.86 0.99
CA ASN A 19 -21.89 2.23 1.35
C ASN A 19 -22.70 2.27 2.65
N LEU A 20 -23.46 1.21 2.93
CA LEU A 20 -24.27 1.09 4.15
C LEU A 20 -23.54 0.35 5.27
N TRP A 21 -22.29 -0.08 5.05
CA TRP A 21 -21.50 -0.82 6.04
C TRP A 21 -22.26 -2.03 6.62
N SER A 22 -22.89 -2.79 5.72
CA SER A 22 -23.72 -3.96 6.05
C SER A 22 -22.97 -5.02 6.87
N SER A 23 -23.69 -5.72 7.76
CA SER A 23 -23.10 -6.81 8.58
C SER A 23 -22.48 -7.93 7.72
N SER A 24 -23.07 -8.26 6.57
CA SER A 24 -22.52 -9.19 5.57
C SER A 24 -21.21 -8.68 4.99
N PHE A 25 -21.13 -7.38 4.66
CA PHE A 25 -19.90 -6.75 4.20
C PHE A 25 -18.80 -6.78 5.27
N VAL A 26 -19.12 -6.50 6.54
CA VAL A 26 -18.14 -6.56 7.63
C VAL A 26 -17.58 -7.97 7.80
N LEU A 27 -18.43 -9.00 7.79
CA LEU A 27 -18.00 -10.40 7.87
C LEU A 27 -17.11 -10.79 6.68
N PHE A 28 -17.50 -10.38 5.48
CA PHE A 28 -16.75 -10.67 4.25
C PHE A 28 -15.39 -9.94 4.21
N ALA A 29 -15.36 -8.64 4.52
CA ALA A 29 -14.13 -7.84 4.58
C ALA A 29 -13.19 -8.30 5.71
N GLY A 30 -13.74 -8.64 6.88
CA GLY A 30 -12.96 -9.23 7.98
C GLY A 30 -12.37 -10.59 7.60
N GLY A 31 -13.13 -11.41 6.88
CA GLY A 31 -12.65 -12.68 6.34
C GLY A 31 -11.43 -12.54 5.43
N TRP A 32 -11.44 -11.55 4.52
CA TRP A 32 -10.28 -11.21 3.68
C TRP A 32 -9.10 -10.69 4.50
N SER A 33 -9.38 -9.88 5.51
CA SER A 33 -8.35 -9.33 6.41
C SER A 33 -7.60 -10.43 7.15
N PHE A 34 -8.31 -11.44 7.68
CA PHE A 34 -7.69 -12.60 8.32
C PHE A 34 -6.90 -13.48 7.35
N LEU A 35 -7.37 -13.64 6.11
CA LEU A 35 -6.65 -14.39 5.08
C LEU A 35 -5.32 -13.69 4.74
N LEU A 36 -5.36 -12.39 4.46
CA LEU A 36 -4.17 -11.59 4.20
C LEU A 36 -3.19 -11.63 5.37
N LEU A 37 -3.69 -11.50 6.61
CA LEU A 37 -2.87 -11.62 7.81
C LEU A 37 -2.16 -12.99 7.88
N ALA A 38 -2.90 -14.08 7.66
CA ALA A 38 -2.33 -15.43 7.67
C ALA A 38 -1.28 -15.63 6.57
N THR A 39 -1.53 -15.09 5.36
CA THR A 39 -0.58 -15.14 4.25
C THR A 39 0.69 -14.38 4.57
N PHE A 40 0.59 -13.15 5.08
CA PHE A 40 1.79 -12.37 5.44
C PHE A 40 2.54 -12.99 6.61
N TYR A 41 1.85 -13.53 7.60
CA TYR A 41 2.46 -14.28 8.69
C TYR A 41 3.25 -15.48 8.16
N ALA A 42 2.66 -16.28 7.27
CA ALA A 42 3.35 -17.40 6.65
C ALA A 42 4.58 -16.96 5.84
N LEU A 43 4.45 -15.94 4.99
CA LEU A 43 5.55 -15.47 4.14
C LEU A 43 6.70 -14.86 4.95
N ILE A 44 6.40 -14.05 5.96
CA ILE A 44 7.42 -13.27 6.68
C ILE A 44 7.99 -14.07 7.85
N ASP A 45 7.12 -14.68 8.67
CA ASP A 45 7.54 -15.31 9.93
C ASP A 45 7.91 -16.79 9.75
N ILE A 46 7.22 -17.53 8.86
CA ILE A 46 7.52 -18.95 8.61
C ILE A 46 8.58 -19.11 7.52
N LEU A 47 8.40 -18.48 6.35
CA LEU A 47 9.33 -18.56 5.22
C LEU A 47 10.54 -17.61 5.36
N GLY A 48 10.51 -16.69 6.31
CA GLY A 48 11.63 -15.80 6.61
C GLY A 48 11.88 -14.71 5.56
N TRP A 49 10.92 -14.38 4.69
CA TRP A 49 11.03 -13.32 3.69
C TRP A 49 10.92 -11.91 4.29
N ARG A 50 11.81 -11.59 5.23
CA ARG A 50 11.82 -10.33 5.98
C ARG A 50 12.08 -9.11 5.09
N SER A 51 12.83 -9.27 3.99
CA SER A 51 13.09 -8.17 3.04
C SER A 51 11.82 -7.67 2.35
N PHE A 52 10.88 -8.57 2.04
CA PHE A 52 9.60 -8.20 1.45
C PHE A 52 8.74 -7.46 2.49
N GLY A 53 8.66 -7.99 3.71
CA GLY A 53 7.98 -7.32 4.82
C GLY A 53 8.52 -5.92 5.11
N PHE A 54 9.85 -5.74 5.04
CA PHE A 54 10.49 -4.44 5.23
C PHE A 54 10.04 -3.39 4.21
N PHE A 55 9.94 -3.76 2.93
CA PHE A 55 9.48 -2.85 1.88
C PHE A 55 8.09 -2.27 2.17
N PHE A 56 7.13 -3.12 2.54
CA PHE A 56 5.78 -2.67 2.92
C PHE A 56 5.75 -1.94 4.26
N ALA A 57 6.58 -2.38 5.22
CA ALA A 57 6.63 -1.75 6.53
C ALA A 57 7.12 -0.29 6.45
N VAL A 58 8.11 0.02 5.61
CA VAL A 58 8.59 1.41 5.40
C VAL A 58 7.45 2.34 4.99
N ILE A 59 6.54 1.87 4.12
CA ILE A 59 5.37 2.62 3.67
C ILE A 59 4.32 2.69 4.79
N GLY A 60 4.02 1.57 5.43
CA GLY A 60 2.97 1.49 6.46
C GLY A 60 3.27 2.32 7.71
N MET A 61 4.51 2.28 8.19
CA MET A 61 4.94 2.97 9.42
C MET A 61 4.86 4.50 9.33
N ASN A 62 4.92 5.06 8.12
CA ASN A 62 4.91 6.51 7.87
C ASN A 62 3.76 6.92 6.93
N SER A 63 2.65 6.17 6.95
CA SER A 63 1.49 6.39 6.08
C SER A 63 0.85 7.78 6.24
N VAL A 64 0.75 8.29 7.47
CA VAL A 64 0.25 9.66 7.74
C VAL A 64 1.21 10.71 7.17
N LEU A 65 2.52 10.50 7.33
CA LEU A 65 3.54 11.41 6.83
C LEU A 65 3.50 11.53 5.31
N ILE A 66 3.40 10.41 4.58
CA ILE A 66 3.37 10.50 3.12
C ILE A 66 2.09 11.16 2.60
N TYR A 67 0.96 10.90 3.25
CA TYR A 67 -0.30 11.58 2.91
C TYR A 67 -0.20 13.10 3.11
N MET A 68 0.41 13.54 4.21
CA MET A 68 0.64 14.97 4.46
C MET A 68 1.71 15.56 3.53
N ALA A 69 2.82 14.86 3.34
CA ALA A 69 3.93 15.29 2.51
C ALA A 69 3.50 15.54 1.07
N GLY A 70 2.58 14.73 0.51
CA GLY A 70 2.04 14.95 -0.82
C GLY A 70 1.30 16.29 -1.01
N LYS A 71 0.88 16.95 0.08
CA LYS A 71 0.30 18.31 0.02
C LYS A 71 1.36 19.41 -0.03
N PHE A 72 2.57 19.16 0.47
CA PHE A 72 3.64 20.15 0.58
C PHE A 72 4.76 19.92 -0.45
N ILE A 73 4.97 18.68 -0.86
CA ILE A 73 6.04 18.22 -1.76
C ILE A 73 5.38 17.60 -2.98
N SER A 74 5.71 18.13 -4.17
CA SER A 74 5.29 17.53 -5.43
C SER A 74 6.26 16.43 -5.84
N PHE A 75 5.98 15.20 -5.41
CA PHE A 75 6.79 14.03 -5.79
C PHE A 75 6.81 13.79 -7.30
N ALA A 76 5.75 14.17 -8.01
CA ALA A 76 5.69 14.11 -9.48
C ALA A 76 6.70 15.07 -10.14
N PHE A 77 6.87 16.26 -9.59
CA PHE A 77 7.89 17.21 -10.06
C PHE A 77 9.30 16.66 -9.79
N THR A 78 9.56 16.12 -8.61
CA THR A 78 10.86 15.53 -8.26
C THR A 78 11.19 14.30 -9.11
N ALA A 79 10.21 13.43 -9.37
CA ALA A 79 10.39 12.28 -10.25
C ALA A 79 10.71 12.71 -11.69
N ASN A 80 10.04 13.75 -12.20
CA ASN A 80 10.32 14.28 -13.54
C ASN A 80 11.67 15.03 -13.60
N ALA A 81 12.07 15.73 -12.53
CA ALA A 81 13.39 16.36 -12.45
C ALA A 81 14.54 15.34 -12.43
N LEU A 82 14.36 14.20 -11.75
CA LEU A 82 15.38 13.15 -11.64
C LEU A 82 15.39 12.21 -12.84
N LEU A 83 14.21 11.80 -13.33
CA LEU A 83 14.06 10.76 -14.35
C LEU A 83 13.56 11.28 -15.69
N GLY A 84 13.23 12.57 -15.81
CA GLY A 84 12.72 13.16 -17.05
C GLY A 84 13.68 13.07 -18.23
N GLY A 85 15.00 13.06 -17.98
CA GLY A 85 16.00 12.81 -19.02
C GLY A 85 15.95 11.38 -19.57
N VAL A 86 15.80 10.38 -18.68
CA VAL A 86 15.65 8.97 -19.04
C VAL A 86 14.30 8.71 -19.69
N ALA A 87 13.25 9.36 -19.19
CA ALA A 87 11.90 9.27 -19.71
C ALA A 87 11.78 9.85 -21.13
N LYS A 88 12.57 10.88 -21.47
CA LYS A 88 12.67 11.41 -22.84
C LYS A 88 13.47 10.52 -23.79
N ALA A 89 14.41 9.72 -23.27
CA ALA A 89 15.18 8.78 -24.08
C ALA A 89 14.38 7.51 -24.47
N LEU A 90 13.32 7.18 -23.72
CA LEU A 90 12.40 6.08 -23.99
C LEU A 90 10.96 6.58 -24.23
N PRO A 91 10.64 7.10 -25.43
CA PRO A 91 9.30 7.65 -25.73
C PRO A 91 8.17 6.60 -25.66
N ALA A 92 8.45 5.32 -25.95
CA ALA A 92 7.47 4.23 -25.82
C ALA A 92 7.24 3.77 -24.35
N GLY A 93 8.12 4.16 -23.42
CA GLY A 93 8.09 3.74 -22.01
C GLY A 93 8.03 4.90 -21.02
N GLN A 94 7.72 6.10 -21.49
CA GLN A 94 7.80 7.34 -20.71
C GLN A 94 6.87 7.32 -19.49
N GLU A 95 5.63 6.87 -19.67
CA GLU A 95 4.63 6.82 -18.59
C GLU A 95 5.01 5.81 -17.49
N LEU A 96 5.53 4.65 -17.89
CA LEU A 96 6.03 3.63 -16.96
C LEU A 96 7.23 4.16 -16.19
N THR A 97 8.17 4.82 -16.88
CA THR A 97 9.38 5.39 -16.26
C THR A 97 9.04 6.45 -15.22
N LEU A 98 8.09 7.33 -15.52
CA LEU A 98 7.66 8.37 -14.60
C LEU A 98 6.84 7.80 -13.43
N SER A 99 6.00 6.79 -13.67
CA SER A 99 5.20 6.14 -12.61
C SER A 99 6.08 5.36 -11.64
N VAL A 100 7.03 4.58 -12.15
CA VAL A 100 8.04 3.89 -11.32
C VAL A 100 8.91 4.91 -10.59
N GLY A 101 9.28 5.98 -11.28
CA GLY A 101 10.03 7.08 -10.69
C GLY A 101 9.32 7.76 -9.53
N PHE A 102 8.03 8.03 -9.68
CA PHE A 102 7.19 8.60 -8.64
C PHE A 102 7.19 7.71 -7.39
N VAL A 103 6.86 6.41 -7.55
CA VAL A 103 6.84 5.44 -6.45
C VAL A 103 8.23 5.29 -5.82
N ALA A 104 9.30 5.29 -6.64
CA ALA A 104 10.67 5.18 -6.15
C ALA A 104 11.07 6.40 -5.31
N VAL A 105 10.72 7.61 -5.75
CA VAL A 105 11.02 8.85 -5.00
C VAL A 105 10.24 8.87 -3.68
N GLU A 106 8.96 8.49 -3.70
CA GLU A 106 8.14 8.35 -2.48
C GLU A 106 8.73 7.33 -1.51
N TRP A 107 9.13 6.16 -2.02
CA TRP A 107 9.73 5.12 -1.22
C TRP A 107 11.08 5.54 -0.64
N LEU A 108 11.93 6.19 -1.44
CA LEU A 108 13.21 6.74 -0.98
C LEU A 108 13.04 7.80 0.11
N PHE A 109 12.04 8.66 -0.04
CA PHE A 109 11.70 9.66 0.98
C PHE A 109 11.27 9.00 2.30
N LEU A 110 10.42 7.98 2.23
CA LEU A 110 10.01 7.22 3.42
C LEU A 110 11.16 6.42 4.03
N TRP A 111 12.02 5.83 3.20
CA TRP A 111 13.21 5.13 3.66
C TRP A 111 14.19 6.08 4.36
N PHE A 112 14.34 7.31 3.85
CA PHE A 112 15.13 8.35 4.51
C PHE A 112 14.55 8.70 5.89
N LEU A 113 13.23 8.91 5.99
CA LEU A 113 12.56 9.14 7.28
C LEU A 113 12.72 7.98 8.25
N GLN A 114 12.61 6.75 7.75
CA GLN A 114 12.81 5.52 8.52
C GLN A 114 14.22 5.44 9.09
N LYS A 115 15.24 5.79 8.27
CA LYS A 115 16.65 5.81 8.70
C LYS A 115 16.89 6.82 9.82
N HIS A 116 16.20 7.96 9.78
CA HIS A 116 16.28 8.99 10.82
C HIS A 116 15.32 8.76 12.00
N LYS A 117 14.57 7.64 12.01
CA LYS A 117 13.58 7.28 13.05
C LYS A 117 12.55 8.39 13.31
N VAL A 118 12.22 9.18 12.30
CA VAL A 118 11.22 10.23 12.40
C VAL A 118 9.86 9.61 12.07
N PHE A 119 9.05 9.42 13.10
CA PHE A 119 7.69 8.89 12.97
C PHE A 119 6.71 9.95 13.47
N LEU A 120 5.82 10.39 12.59
CA LEU A 120 4.72 11.25 12.99
C LEU A 120 3.63 10.37 13.59
N LYS A 121 3.50 10.43 14.91
CA LYS A 121 2.43 9.78 15.67
C LYS A 121 1.39 10.85 15.98
N VAL A 122 0.13 10.54 15.71
CA VAL A 122 -1.04 11.36 16.11
C VAL A 122 -1.64 10.75 17.36
#